data_AF-A0A9X9HWD0-F1
#
_entry.id   AF-A0A9X9HWD0-F1
#
_cell.length_a   1.000
_cell.length_b   1.000
_cell.length_c   1.000
_cell.angle_alpha   90.00
_cell.angle_beta   90.00
_cell.angle_gamma   90.00
#
_symmetry.space_group_name_H-M   'P 1'
#
loop_
_entity.id
_entity.type
_entity.pdbx_description
1 polymer ?
#
loop_
_entity_poly.entity_id
_entity_poly.type
_entity_poly.pdbx_seq_one_letter_code
_entity_poly.pdbx_strand_id
1 'polypeptide(L)' 'MTTNRCKTGFVAHKKTKPLLSNKEADEQLLNAVADLAWWFGWSVQEVYAMPLDEFEDWQKEAARQIKAGYGRIGGI' A
#
# COMPACT_ATOMS: atom_id res chain seq x y z
N MET A 1 37.43 -36.45 -18.51
CA MET A 1 36.75 -36.61 -17.21
C MET A 1 36.39 -35.23 -16.70
N THR A 2 35.12 -34.84 -16.84
CA THR A 2 34.58 -33.53 -16.45
C THR A 2 34.32 -33.50 -14.95
N THR A 3 34.99 -32.60 -14.22
CA THR A 3 34.71 -32.39 -12.80
C THR A 3 33.50 -31.48 -12.63
N ASN A 4 32.62 -31.92 -11.74
CA ASN A 4 31.26 -31.43 -11.57
C ASN A 4 31.24 -29.98 -11.02
N ARG A 5 30.57 -29.09 -11.75
CA ARG A 5 30.25 -27.74 -11.31
C ARG A 5 29.03 -27.80 -10.37
N CYS A 6 29.24 -27.71 -9.07
CA CYS A 6 28.15 -27.55 -8.10
C CYS A 6 27.45 -26.19 -8.35
N LYS A 7 26.25 -26.23 -8.96
CA LYS A 7 25.32 -25.10 -8.99
C LYS A 7 24.62 -25.03 -7.64
N THR A 8 25.10 -24.20 -6.74
CA THR A 8 24.30 -23.73 -5.60
C THR A 8 23.25 -22.75 -6.15
N GLY A 9 22.02 -23.25 -6.30
CA GLY A 9 20.88 -22.41 -6.65
C GLY A 9 20.55 -21.47 -5.49
N PHE A 10 20.53 -20.17 -5.77
CA PHE A 10 19.91 -19.20 -4.86
C PHE A 10 18.41 -19.46 -4.83
N VAL A 11 17.88 -19.91 -3.70
CA VAL A 11 16.43 -19.96 -3.45
C VAL A 11 15.99 -18.54 -3.12
N ALA A 12 15.19 -17.93 -4.00
CA ALA A 12 14.56 -16.65 -3.75
C ALA A 12 13.54 -16.81 -2.61
N HIS A 13 13.95 -16.50 -1.37
CA HIS A 13 13.02 -16.31 -0.27
C HIS A 13 12.12 -15.12 -0.60
N LYS A 14 10.87 -15.39 -0.98
CA LYS A 14 9.85 -14.35 -1.02
C LYS A 14 9.71 -13.82 0.39
N LYS A 15 10.02 -12.55 0.61
CA LYS A 15 9.77 -11.85 1.87
C LYS A 15 8.26 -11.85 2.10
N THR A 16 7.74 -12.83 2.82
CA THR A 16 6.39 -12.74 3.39
C THR A 16 6.44 -11.65 4.45
N LYS A 17 5.61 -10.62 4.31
CA LYS A 17 5.48 -9.59 5.33
C LYS A 17 5.16 -10.31 6.66
N PRO A 18 5.83 -9.97 7.77
CA PRO A 18 5.49 -10.56 9.07
C PRO A 18 4.00 -10.34 9.36
N LEU A 19 3.37 -11.30 10.04
CA LEU A 19 2.01 -11.14 10.56
C LEU A 19 2.01 -9.91 11.47
N LEU A 20 1.36 -8.84 11.02
CA LEU A 20 1.21 -7.60 11.78
C LEU A 20 0.44 -7.89 13.06
N SER A 21 0.88 -7.32 14.17
CA SER A 21 0.08 -7.28 15.39
C SER A 21 -1.23 -6.54 15.10
N ASN A 22 -2.34 -6.91 15.77
CA ASN A 22 -3.62 -6.21 15.60
C ASN A 22 -3.47 -4.68 15.77
N LYS A 23 -2.64 -4.24 16.72
CA LYS A 23 -2.35 -2.82 16.95
C LYS A 23 -1.67 -2.15 15.74
N GLU A 24 -0.71 -2.84 15.14
CA GLU A 24 0.01 -2.32 13.97
C GLU A 24 -0.87 -2.30 12.72
N ALA A 25 -1.81 -3.25 12.62
CA ALA A 25 -2.80 -3.27 11.56
C ALA A 25 -3.80 -2.11 11.70
N ASP A 26 -4.26 -1.84 12.92
CA ASP A 26 -5.12 -0.69 13.22
C ASP A 26 -4.42 0.63 12.88
N GLU A 27 -3.18 0.81 13.31
CA GLU A 27 -2.39 2.01 12.98
C GLU A 27 -2.20 2.21 11.47
N GLN A 28 -1.93 1.13 10.73
CA GLN A 28 -1.83 1.20 9.27
C GLN A 28 -3.14 1.58 8.61
N LEU A 29 -4.26 1.04 9.11
CA LEU A 29 -5.58 1.40 8.61
C LEU A 29 -5.88 2.88 8.87
N LEU A 30 -5.62 3.38 10.08
CA LEU A 30 -5.81 4.79 10.45
C LEU A 30 -4.99 5.72 9.54
N ASN A 31 -3.73 5.38 9.28
CA ASN A 31 -2.85 6.14 8.40
C ASN A 31 -3.37 6.12 6.95
N ALA A 32 -3.77 4.96 6.43
CA ALA A 32 -4.32 4.85 5.07
C ALA A 32 -5.63 5.65 4.91
N VAL A 33 -6.49 5.65 5.93
CA VAL A 33 -7.72 6.46 5.96
C VAL A 33 -7.39 7.95 5.95
N ALA A 34 -6.43 8.38 6.77
CA ALA A 34 -6.00 9.77 6.83
C ALA A 34 -5.38 10.22 5.50
N ASP A 35 -4.55 9.39 4.86
CA ASP A 35 -3.94 9.65 3.57
C ASP A 35 -5.00 9.81 2.47
N LEU A 36 -6.03 8.96 2.47
CA LEU A 36 -7.11 9.02 1.49
C LEU A 36 -7.99 10.25 1.69
N ALA A 37 -8.36 10.56 2.93
CA ALA A 37 -9.10 11.77 3.29
C ALA A 37 -8.33 13.02 2.88
N TRP A 38 -7.02 13.05 3.17
CA TRP A 38 -6.13 14.11 2.71
C TRP A 38 -5.98 14.13 1.20
N TRP A 39 -6.00 13.01 0.48
CA TRP A 39 -5.86 13.04 -0.98
C TRP A 39 -7.08 13.69 -1.65
N PHE A 40 -8.28 13.22 -1.31
CA PHE A 40 -9.53 13.63 -1.96
C PHE A 40 -10.24 14.83 -1.32
N GLY A 41 -9.78 15.30 -0.16
CA GLY A 41 -10.40 16.46 0.51
C GLY A 41 -11.65 16.11 1.29
N TRP A 42 -11.76 14.84 1.68
CA TRP A 42 -12.83 14.34 2.52
C TRP A 42 -12.50 14.49 4.00
N SER A 43 -13.54 14.42 4.81
CA SER A 43 -13.41 14.17 6.24
C SER A 43 -13.09 12.68 6.48
N VAL A 44 -12.42 12.41 7.59
CA VAL A 44 -12.11 11.03 8.03
C VAL A 44 -13.40 10.23 8.24
N GLN A 45 -14.48 10.88 8.71
CA GLN A 45 -15.79 10.27 8.90
C GLN A 45 -16.39 9.75 7.58
N GLU A 46 -16.23 10.49 6.49
CA GLU A 46 -16.72 10.08 5.17
C GLU A 46 -16.01 8.81 4.68
N VAL A 47 -14.71 8.68 4.97
CA VAL A 47 -13.95 7.48 4.63
C VAL A 47 -14.38 6.28 5.50
N TYR A 48 -14.71 6.49 6.78
CA TYR A 48 -15.23 5.42 7.65
C TYR A 48 -16.65 4.97 7.30
N ALA A 49 -17.46 5.86 6.72
CA ALA A 49 -18.82 5.53 6.28
C ALA A 49 -18.84 4.69 4.99
N MET A 50 -17.69 4.58 4.31
CA MET A 50 -17.53 3.87 3.05
C MET A 50 -17.30 2.37 3.28
N PRO A 51 -17.85 1.49 2.42
CA PRO A 51 -17.58 0.07 2.51
C PRO A 51 -16.13 -0.24 2.07
N LEU A 52 -15.56 -1.36 2.57
CA LEU A 52 -14.14 -1.68 2.40
C LEU A 52 -13.73 -1.93 0.93
N ASP A 53 -14.64 -2.46 0.13
CA ASP A 53 -14.44 -2.68 -1.31
C ASP A 53 -14.27 -1.34 -2.05
N GLU A 54 -15.14 -0.38 -1.75
CA GLU A 54 -15.06 0.97 -2.29
C GLU A 54 -13.80 1.69 -1.80
N PHE A 55 -13.44 1.54 -0.52
CA PHE A 55 -12.19 2.09 0.04
C PHE A 55 -10.94 1.58 -0.70
N GLU A 56 -10.90 0.29 -1.07
CA GLU A 56 -9.80 -0.29 -1.85
C GLU A 56 -9.70 0.33 -3.25
N ASP A 57 -10.84 0.56 -3.90
CA ASP A 57 -10.87 1.15 -5.24
C ASP A 57 -10.40 2.61 -5.24
N TRP A 58 -10.76 3.39 -4.22
CA TRP A 58 -10.24 4.76 -4.07
C TRP A 58 -8.76 4.80 -3.72
N GLN A 59 -8.24 3.85 -2.94
CA GLN A 59 -6.80 3.71 -2.73
C GLN A 59 -6.05 3.44 -4.05
N LYS A 60 -6.59 2.58 -4.92
CA LYS A 60 -6.00 2.32 -6.25
C LYS A 60 -6.03 3.58 -7.12
N GLU A 61 -7.10 4.35 -7.05
CA GLU A 61 -7.22 5.59 -7.82
C GLU A 61 -6.24 6.66 -7.32
N ALA A 62 -6.10 6.84 -6.00
CA ALA A 62 -5.06 7.70 -5.43
C ALA A 62 -3.65 7.25 -5.86
N ALA A 63 -3.35 5.95 -5.79
CA ALA A 63 -2.08 5.41 -6.24
C ALA A 63 -1.84 5.62 -7.76
N ARG A 64 -2.89 5.52 -8.58
CA ARG A 64 -2.83 5.84 -10.02
C ARG A 64 -2.51 7.31 -10.24
N GLN A 65 -3.14 8.21 -9.50
CA GLN A 65 -2.91 9.65 -9.61
C GLN A 65 -1.47 10.02 -9.21
N ILE A 66 -0.98 9.48 -8.08
CA ILE A 66 0.41 9.61 -7.65
C ILE A 66 1.36 9.10 -8.74
N LYS A 67 1.10 7.92 -9.30
CA LYS A 67 1.93 7.32 -10.37
C LYS A 67 1.90 8.15 -11.65
N ALA A 68 0.77 8.76 -11.98
CA ALA A 68 0.62 9.65 -13.12
C ALA A 68 1.21 11.06 -12.86
N GLY A 69 1.80 11.30 -11.69
CA GLY A 69 2.45 12.56 -11.36
C GLY A 69 1.48 13.66 -10.93
N TYR A 70 0.21 13.34 -10.67
CA TYR A 70 -0.69 14.27 -10.01
C TYR A 70 -0.25 14.38 -8.56
N GLY A 71 0.06 15.60 -8.14
CA GLY A 71 0.16 15.95 -6.73
C GLY A 71 -0.96 16.92 -6.41
N ARG A 72 -1.50 16.84 -5.20
CA ARG A 72 -2.34 17.92 -4.65
C ARG A 72 -1.61 19.28 -4.63
N ILE A 73 -0.28 19.24 -4.74
CA ILE A 73 0.62 20.38 -4.91
C ILE A 73 0.58 20.85 -6.37
N GLY A 74 -0.58 21.36 -6.80
CA GLY A 74 -0.75 22.19 -7.98
C GLY A 74 -0.79 23.67 -7.61
N GLY A 75 0.05 24.11 -6.67
CA GLY A 75 0.09 25.48 -6.19
C GLY A 75 0.95 25.69 -4.96
N ILE A 76 2.27 25.73 -5.15
CA ILE A 76 3.19 26.59 -4.39
C ILE A 76 4.23 27.11 -5.39
#